data_AF-A0A7C1A3Z5-F1
#
_entry.id   AF-A0A7C1A3Z5-F1
#
_cell.length_a   1.000
_cell.length_b   1.000
_cell.length_c   1.000
_cell.angle_alpha   90.00
_cell.angle_beta   90.00
_cell.angle_gamma   90.00
#
_symmetry.space_group_name_H-M   'P 1'
#
loop_
_entity.id
_entity.type
_entity.pdbx_description
1 polymer ?
#
loop_
_entity_poly.entity_id
_entity_poly.type
_entity_poly.pdbx_seq_one_letter_code
_entity_poly.pdbx_strand_id
1 'polypeptide(L)' 'NKMIGLGLKELNHIPIVIGVACGEDKKEAILGALRGGYVNIIVTNKKVAEYLIENVKQDVS' A
#
# COMPACT_ATOMS: atom_id res chain seq x y z
N ASN A 1 6.77 -0.68 24.20
CA ASN A 1 7.35 -0.02 23.00
C ASN A 1 6.87 1.41 22.92
N LYS A 2 7.79 2.38 22.94
CA LYS A 2 7.47 3.79 22.68
C LYS A 2 7.81 4.09 21.23
N MET A 3 6.80 4.16 20.37
CA MET A 3 6.88 4.70 19.01
C MET A 3 6.21 6.07 19.05
N ILE A 4 6.88 7.11 18.56
CA ILE A 4 6.30 8.44 18.38
C ILE A 4 6.17 8.66 16.88
N GLY A 5 4.94 8.78 16.38
CA GLY A 5 4.61 8.92 14.97
C GLY A 5 3.10 8.96 14.77
N LEU A 6 2.67 9.14 13.52
CA LEU A 6 1.26 9.13 13.16
C LEU A 6 0.67 7.73 13.33
N GLY A 7 -0.51 7.63 13.94
CA GLY A 7 -1.32 6.43 13.94
C GLY A 7 -1.96 6.16 12.58
N LEU A 8 -2.36 4.91 12.33
CA LEU A 8 -3.01 4.51 11.07
C LEU A 8 -4.31 5.28 10.78
N LYS A 9 -5.09 5.60 11.83
CA LYS A 9 -6.30 6.42 11.67
C LYS A 9 -5.99 7.85 11.23
N GLU A 10 -4.87 8.40 11.67
CA GLU A 10 -4.46 9.77 11.29
C GLU A 10 -4.04 9.82 9.83
N LEU A 11 -3.34 8.78 9.35
CA LEU A 11 -2.99 8.61 7.92
C LEU A 11 -4.22 8.69 7.01
N ASN A 12 -5.34 8.08 7.39
CA ASN A 12 -6.58 8.11 6.59
C ASN A 12 -7.19 9.51 6.42
N HIS A 13 -6.83 10.48 7.27
CA HIS A 13 -7.30 11.87 7.13
C HIS A 13 -6.40 12.71 6.21
N ILE A 14 -5.25 12.18 5.82
CA ILE A 14 -4.33 12.87 4.91
C ILE A 14 -4.81 12.60 3.48
N PRO A 15 -5.18 13.64 2.69
CA PRO A 15 -5.73 13.43 1.36
C PRO A 15 -4.77 12.74 0.38
N ILE A 16 -3.45 12.89 0.58
CA ILE A 16 -2.41 12.34 -0.28
C ILE A 16 -1.38 11.63 0.59
N VAL A 17 -1.29 10.31 0.44
CA VAL A 17 -0.28 9.48 1.11
C VAL A 17 0.46 8.64 0.07
N ILE A 18 1.72 9.01 -0.16
CA ILE A 18 2.58 8.37 -1.14
C ILE A 18 3.46 7.33 -0.44
N GLY A 19 3.26 6.05 -0.78
CA GLY A 19 4.16 4.97 -0.43
C GLY A 19 5.25 4.79 -1.49
N VAL A 20 6.44 4.42 -1.07
CA VAL A 20 7.52 3.96 -1.97
C VAL A 20 7.97 2.59 -1.50
N ALA A 21 7.78 1.57 -2.34
CA ALA A 21 8.14 0.21 -1.97
C ALA A 21 8.44 -0.64 -3.20
N CYS A 22 9.44 -1.51 -3.10
CA CYS A 22 9.78 -2.50 -4.11
C CYS A 22 10.28 -3.78 -3.43
N GLY A 23 10.25 -4.89 -4.16
CA GLY A 23 10.64 -6.22 -3.67
C GLY A 23 9.49 -7.22 -3.80
N GLU A 24 9.78 -8.38 -4.39
CA GLU A 24 8.82 -9.48 -4.53
C GLU A 24 8.35 -10.04 -3.19
N ASP A 25 9.23 -10.01 -2.19
CA ASP A 25 8.98 -10.44 -0.81
C ASP A 25 8.00 -9.52 -0.05
N LYS A 26 7.66 -8.36 -0.62
CA LYS A 26 6.82 -7.34 0.02
C LYS A 26 5.51 -7.10 -0.72
N LYS A 27 5.26 -7.78 -1.84
CA LYS A 27 4.14 -7.47 -2.73
C LYS A 27 2.77 -7.64 -2.05
N GLU A 28 2.61 -8.64 -1.18
CA GLU A 28 1.39 -8.85 -0.39
C GLU A 28 1.18 -7.74 0.63
N ALA A 29 2.26 -7.30 1.29
CA ALA A 29 2.21 -6.20 2.25
C ALA A 29 1.86 -4.86 1.59
N ILE A 30 2.43 -4.60 0.41
CA ILE A 30 2.11 -3.42 -0.41
C ILE A 30 0.64 -3.43 -0.82
N LEU A 31 0.13 -4.59 -1.29
CA LEU A 31 -1.28 -4.76 -1.62
C LEU A 31 -2.18 -4.53 -0.42
N GLY A 32 -1.81 -5.05 0.76
CA GLY A 32 -2.53 -4.82 2.01
C GLY A 32 -2.57 -3.35 2.43
N ALA A 33 -1.47 -2.61 2.24
CA ALA A 33 -1.41 -1.18 2.55
C ALA A 33 -2.33 -0.34 1.64
N LEU A 34 -2.39 -0.69 0.34
CA LEU A 34 -3.30 -0.07 -0.62
C LEU A 34 -4.76 -0.39 -0.31
N ARG A 35 -5.08 -1.66 -0.05
CA ARG A 35 -6.45 -2.11 0.33
C ARG A 35 -6.92 -1.48 1.63
N GLY A 36 -6.02 -1.33 2.61
CA GLY A 36 -6.30 -0.69 3.89
C GLY A 36 -6.47 0.83 3.80
N GLY A 37 -6.19 1.45 2.65
CA GLY A 37 -6.24 2.89 2.47
C GLY A 37 -5.12 3.66 3.19
N TYR A 38 -4.11 2.96 3.72
CA TYR A 38 -2.98 3.57 4.44
C TYR A 38 -2.03 4.31 3.49
N VAL A 39 -2.02 3.93 2.22
CA VAL A 39 -1.39 4.65 1.11
C VAL A 39 -2.40 4.70 -0.03
N ASN A 40 -2.49 5.83 -0.73
CA ASN A 40 -3.37 5.99 -1.89
C ASN A 40 -2.60 6.20 -3.20
N ILE A 41 -1.29 6.44 -3.12
CA ILE A 41 -0.37 6.48 -4.26
C ILE A 41 0.81 5.56 -3.93
N ILE A 42 1.22 4.72 -4.88
CA ILE A 42 2.40 3.84 -4.72
C ILE A 42 3.40 4.08 -5.84
N VAL A 43 4.66 4.26 -5.47
CA VAL A 43 5.81 4.22 -6.39
C VAL A 43 6.49 2.87 -6.21
N THR A 44 6.54 2.08 -7.29
CA THR A 44 7.09 0.72 -7.26
C THR A 44 7.75 0.33 -8.58
N ASN A 45 8.29 -0.89 -8.67
CA ASN A 45 8.90 -1.41 -9.88
C ASN A 45 7.88 -2.19 -10.73
N LYS A 46 8.26 -2.50 -11.98
CA LYS A 46 7.37 -3.18 -12.94
C LYS A 46 6.78 -4.48 -12.41
N LYS A 47 7.59 -5.35 -11.79
CA LYS A 47 7.12 -6.67 -11.34
C LYS A 47 6.07 -6.58 -10.23
N VAL A 48 6.29 -5.71 -9.24
CA VAL A 48 5.31 -5.48 -8.18
C VAL A 48 4.06 -4.80 -8.76
N ALA A 49 4.21 -3.86 -9.69
CA ALA A 49 3.07 -3.23 -10.35
C ALA A 49 2.19 -4.24 -11.10
N GLU A 50 2.78 -5.17 -11.85
CA GLU A 50 2.08 -6.26 -12.54
C GLU A 50 1.30 -7.12 -11.54
N TYR A 51 1.95 -7.57 -10.46
CA TYR A 51 1.29 -8.31 -9.39
C TYR A 51 0.09 -7.55 -8.79
N LEU A 52 0.25 -6.25 -8.50
CA LEU A 52 -0.82 -5.44 -7.94
C LEU A 52 -2.01 -5.34 -8.91
N ILE A 53 -1.75 -5.10 -10.20
CA ILE A 53 -2.81 -5.00 -11.22
C ILE A 53 -3.60 -6.31 -11.35
N GLU A 54 -2.92 -7.46 -11.30
CA GLU A 54 -3.56 -8.79 -11.37
C GLU A 54 -4.43 -9.08 -10.14
N ASN A 55 -3.96 -8.69 -8.95
CA ASN A 55 -4.59 -9.07 -7.68
C ASN A 55 -5.62 -8.05 -7.17
N VAL A 56 -5.68 -6.84 -7.72
CA VAL A 56 -6.76 -5.87 -7.45
C VAL A 56 -8.11 -6.35 -8.02
N LYS A 57 -8.11 -7.11 -9.13
CA LYS A 57 -9.35 -7.53 -9.81
C LYS A 57 -10.10 -8.67 -9.12
N GLN A 58 -9.44 -9.43 -8.25
CA GLN A 58 -10.05 -10.58 -7.57
C GLN A 58 -11.08 -10.17 -6.52
N ASP A 59 -11.07 -8.91 -6.07
CA ASP A 59 -11.99 -8.41 -5.04
C ASP A 59 -13.31 -7.86 -5.62
N VAL A 60 -13.43 -7.72 -6.94
CA VAL A 60 -14.67 -7.31 -7.63
C VAL A 60 -15.32 -8.55 -8.25
N SER A 61 -15.77 -9.46 -7.39
CA SER A 61 -16.66 -10.57 -7.74
C SER A 61 -18.02 -10.39 -7.08
#